data_AF-A0A9D7BM24-F1
#
_entry.id   AF-A0A9D7BM24-F1
#
_cell.length_a   1.000
_cell.length_b   1.000
_cell.length_c   1.000
_cell.angle_alpha   90.00
_cell.angle_beta   90.00
_cell.angle_gamma   90.00
#
_symmetry.space_group_name_H-M   'P 1'
#
loop_
_entity.id
_entity.type
_entity.pdbx_description
1 polymer ?
#
loop_
_entity_poly.entity_id
_entity_poly.type
_entity_poly.pdbx_seq_one_letter_code
_entity_poly.pdbx_strand_id
1 'polypeptide(L)'
;MRPILLFIVLCVLSFEVSGQQATLLKNINPGSAGSFNFDTDIPAIVYKDKLYFVAKNAESGVELWVYDGTNTELFMDINPGSKSADVDFMFIIKDKLLFAADDGVHGYEWWETDGTTANTKLLIDLLPGSASGLSKCCYSYSSRFFHVFKNELYFNGNVPNNGIRFYKTDGTAAGTVQLAQLNHPQRSAEGFWSGKEIYTLKFIQKVSGKLTVLLQEQF
;
A
#
# COMPACT_ATOMS: atom_id res chain seq x y z
N MET A 1 -20.66 72.91 -21.08
CA MET A 1 -20.21 71.90 -20.09
C MET A 1 -20.74 70.55 -20.54
N ARG A 2 -19.86 69.54 -20.60
CA ARG A 2 -20.05 68.24 -21.27
C ARG A 2 -20.66 67.19 -20.32
N PRO A 3 -21.42 66.20 -20.83
CA PRO A 3 -22.01 65.13 -20.02
C PRO A 3 -20.93 64.14 -19.58
N ILE A 4 -21.02 63.67 -18.33
CA ILE A 4 -20.16 62.62 -17.77
C ILE A 4 -20.77 61.27 -18.16
N LEU A 5 -20.09 60.55 -19.07
CA LEU A 5 -20.44 59.18 -19.43
C LEU A 5 -19.77 58.24 -18.43
N LEU A 6 -20.57 57.50 -17.65
CA LEU A 6 -20.11 56.48 -16.72
C LEU A 6 -19.79 55.20 -17.50
N PHE A 7 -18.51 54.91 -17.74
CA PHE A 7 -18.07 53.62 -18.30
C PHE A 7 -17.93 52.61 -17.16
N ILE A 8 -18.88 51.67 -17.05
CA ILE A 8 -18.71 50.46 -16.25
C ILE A 8 -17.81 49.52 -17.06
N VAL A 9 -16.55 49.37 -16.65
CA VAL A 9 -15.67 48.32 -17.17
C VAL A 9 -16.06 47.02 -16.48
N LEU A 10 -16.86 46.21 -17.17
CA LEU A 10 -17.13 44.83 -16.78
C LEU A 10 -15.87 44.00 -17.11
N CYS A 11 -14.99 43.82 -16.14
CA CYS A 11 -13.82 42.96 -16.29
C CYS A 11 -14.29 41.50 -16.26
N VAL A 12 -14.44 40.87 -17.43
CA VAL A 12 -14.62 39.43 -17.52
C VAL A 12 -13.27 38.78 -17.23
N LEU A 13 -13.07 38.31 -15.99
CA LEU A 13 -12.00 37.37 -15.68
C LEU A 13 -12.38 36.02 -16.28
N SER A 14 -11.97 35.76 -17.52
CA SER A 14 -11.95 34.40 -18.06
C SER A 14 -10.78 33.66 -17.43
N PHE A 15 -11.05 32.79 -16.46
CA PHE A 15 -10.07 31.78 -16.06
C PHE A 15 -10.01 30.74 -17.17
N GLU A 16 -8.93 30.72 -17.93
CA GLU A 16 -8.58 29.55 -18.75
C GLU A 16 -8.02 28.49 -17.80
N VAL A 17 -8.81 27.45 -17.53
CA VAL A 17 -8.22 26.17 -17.12
C VAL A 17 -7.49 25.67 -18.36
N SER A 18 -6.17 25.82 -18.38
CA SER A 18 -5.32 25.11 -19.34
C SER A 18 -5.68 23.63 -19.22
N GLY A 19 -6.41 23.11 -20.22
CA GLY A 19 -6.67 21.70 -20.35
C GLY A 19 -5.36 21.01 -20.66
N GLN A 20 -4.59 20.68 -19.63
CA GLN A 20 -3.35 19.96 -19.80
C GLN A 20 -3.71 18.55 -20.27
N GLN A 21 -3.49 18.28 -21.56
CA GLN A 21 -3.66 16.95 -22.11
C GLN A 21 -2.60 16.06 -21.44
N ALA A 22 -3.05 14.98 -20.79
CA ALA A 22 -2.14 14.01 -20.23
C ALA A 22 -1.27 13.41 -21.36
N THR A 23 0.04 13.55 -21.24
CA THR A 23 1.01 12.94 -22.16
C THR A 23 1.49 11.61 -21.61
N LEU A 24 1.55 10.58 -22.45
CA LEU A 24 2.14 9.29 -22.08
C LEU A 24 3.62 9.49 -21.74
N LEU A 25 4.00 9.21 -20.50
CA LEU A 25 5.40 9.29 -20.06
C LEU A 25 6.23 8.13 -20.62
N LYS A 26 5.74 6.90 -20.49
CA LYS A 26 6.38 5.70 -21.01
C LYS A 26 5.36 4.58 -21.20
N ASN A 27 5.46 3.85 -22.31
CA ASN A 27 4.79 2.56 -22.45
C ASN A 27 5.65 1.47 -21.82
N ILE A 28 5.24 0.97 -20.65
CA ILE A 28 6.00 -0.03 -19.90
C ILE A 28 5.73 -1.45 -20.42
N ASN A 29 4.53 -1.71 -20.95
CA ASN A 29 4.14 -3.00 -21.53
C ASN A 29 3.57 -2.82 -22.94
N PRO A 30 4.42 -2.77 -23.98
CA PRO A 30 3.94 -2.65 -25.35
C PRO A 30 3.26 -3.95 -25.81
N GLY A 31 1.95 -3.89 -26.08
CA GLY A 31 1.15 -5.03 -26.55
C GLY A 31 -0.36 -4.86 -26.31
N SER A 32 -1.15 -5.90 -26.55
CA SER A 32 -2.60 -5.91 -26.27
C SER A 32 -2.95 -6.11 -24.79
N ALA A 33 -1.97 -6.48 -23.97
CA ALA A 33 -2.10 -6.54 -22.52
C ALA A 33 -1.67 -5.20 -21.91
N GLY A 34 -2.52 -4.59 -21.09
CA GLY A 34 -2.15 -3.40 -20.33
C GLY A 34 -1.00 -3.67 -19.35
N SER A 35 -0.42 -2.61 -18.79
CA SER A 35 0.57 -2.71 -17.69
C SER A 35 -0.08 -3.08 -16.33
N PHE A 36 -1.40 -3.31 -16.29
CA PHE A 36 -2.19 -3.52 -15.08
C PHE A 36 -3.26 -4.61 -15.28
N ASN A 37 -3.55 -5.36 -14.20
CA ASN A 37 -4.60 -6.38 -14.13
C ASN A 37 -5.57 -6.18 -12.94
N PHE A 38 -5.52 -5.03 -12.24
CA PHE A 38 -6.30 -4.82 -11.02
C PHE A 38 -7.34 -3.71 -11.22
N ASP A 39 -8.57 -3.99 -10.78
CA ASP A 39 -9.68 -3.03 -10.73
C ASP A 39 -9.33 -1.89 -9.77
N THR A 40 -8.97 -0.74 -10.36
CA THR A 40 -9.11 0.63 -9.84
C THR A 40 -8.08 1.23 -8.87
N ASP A 41 -7.37 0.47 -8.03
CA ASP A 41 -6.31 1.04 -7.16
C ASP A 41 -4.92 0.50 -7.53
N ILE A 42 -4.10 1.34 -8.17
CA ILE A 42 -2.68 1.05 -8.43
C ILE A 42 -1.89 1.62 -7.25
N PRO A 43 -1.19 0.79 -6.45
CA PRO A 43 -0.30 1.28 -5.41
C PRO A 43 0.71 2.26 -6.01
N ALA A 44 0.68 3.51 -5.55
CA ALA A 44 1.63 4.55 -5.89
C ALA A 44 1.88 5.47 -4.70
N ILE A 45 3.12 5.92 -4.53
CA ILE A 45 3.52 6.81 -3.44
C ILE A 45 4.68 7.72 -3.88
N VAL A 46 4.65 8.97 -3.45
CA VAL A 46 5.79 9.88 -3.62
C VAL A 46 6.71 9.73 -2.41
N TYR A 47 7.97 9.43 -2.65
CA TYR A 47 9.01 9.26 -1.63
C TYR A 47 10.34 9.80 -2.16
N LYS A 48 10.98 10.70 -1.38
CA LYS A 48 12.25 11.38 -1.75
C LYS A 48 12.22 11.94 -3.19
N ASP A 49 11.19 12.72 -3.48
CA ASP A 49 10.95 13.40 -4.76
C ASP A 49 10.84 12.47 -5.99
N LYS A 50 10.57 11.18 -5.76
CA LYS A 50 10.30 10.20 -6.81
C LYS A 50 8.93 9.57 -6.60
N LEU A 51 8.25 9.24 -7.70
CA LEU A 51 7.03 8.46 -7.68
C LEU A 51 7.38 6.98 -7.77
N TYR A 52 7.08 6.23 -6.71
CA TYR A 52 7.14 4.77 -6.70
C TYR A 52 5.76 4.23 -7.01
N PHE A 53 5.67 3.24 -7.90
CA PHE A 53 4.41 2.66 -8.34
C PHE A 53 4.64 1.26 -8.87
N VAL A 54 3.57 0.49 -9.03
CA VAL A 54 3.68 -0.87 -9.59
C VAL A 54 3.40 -0.87 -11.08
N ALA A 55 4.13 -1.68 -11.84
CA ALA A 55 3.84 -1.88 -13.25
C ALA A 55 4.32 -3.25 -13.72
N LYS A 56 3.69 -3.73 -14.80
CA LYS A 56 4.03 -4.99 -15.46
C LYS A 56 4.87 -4.78 -16.71
N ASN A 57 5.87 -5.62 -16.95
CA ASN A 57 6.41 -5.90 -18.29
C ASN A 57 6.50 -7.43 -18.53
N ALA A 58 7.01 -7.85 -19.69
CA ALA A 58 7.11 -9.27 -20.04
C ALA A 58 8.27 -9.98 -19.34
N GLU A 59 9.34 -9.25 -19.05
CA GLU A 59 10.61 -9.76 -18.53
C GLU A 59 10.57 -10.00 -17.01
N SER A 60 9.93 -9.10 -16.26
CA SER A 60 9.90 -9.04 -14.79
C SER A 60 8.50 -9.20 -14.19
N GLY A 61 7.44 -9.30 -15.00
CA GLY A 61 6.07 -9.27 -14.48
C GLY A 61 5.75 -7.99 -13.68
N VAL A 62 4.84 -8.08 -12.69
CA VAL A 62 4.39 -6.92 -11.86
C VAL A 62 5.38 -6.68 -10.72
N GLU A 63 6.11 -5.57 -10.81
CA GLU A 63 7.20 -5.22 -9.91
C GLU A 63 7.12 -3.76 -9.45
N LEU A 64 8.08 -3.34 -8.60
CA LEU A 64 8.21 -1.94 -8.16
C LEU A 64 8.97 -1.12 -9.19
N TRP A 65 8.36 -0.03 -9.65
CA TRP A 65 8.90 0.94 -10.60
C TRP A 65 9.06 2.30 -9.94
N VAL A 66 9.95 3.12 -10.52
CA VAL A 66 10.20 4.48 -10.05
C VAL A 66 10.20 5.47 -11.22
N TYR A 67 9.68 6.67 -10.96
CA TYR A 67 9.73 7.81 -11.85
C TYR A 67 10.32 9.02 -11.11
N ASP A 68 11.37 9.62 -11.68
CA ASP A 68 12.11 10.75 -11.06
C ASP A 68 11.68 12.14 -11.58
N GLY A 69 10.59 12.21 -12.36
CA GLY A 69 10.19 13.43 -13.07
C GLY A 69 10.72 13.51 -14.51
N THR A 70 11.68 12.67 -14.88
CA THR A 70 12.26 12.60 -16.23
C THR A 70 12.27 11.17 -16.79
N ASN A 71 12.71 10.19 -15.99
CA ASN A 71 12.91 8.81 -16.37
C ASN A 71 12.00 7.88 -15.57
N THR A 72 11.46 6.88 -16.27
CA THR A 72 10.73 5.77 -15.65
C THR A 72 11.52 4.48 -15.82
N GLU A 73 11.83 3.80 -14.72
CA GLU A 73 12.60 2.57 -14.72
C GLU A 73 12.11 1.55 -13.69
N LEU A 74 12.46 0.29 -13.92
CA LEU A 74 12.26 -0.78 -12.95
C LEU A 74 13.15 -0.45 -11.75
N PHE A 75 12.53 -0.25 -10.58
CA PHE A 75 13.28 0.03 -9.38
C PHE A 75 13.93 -1.25 -8.88
N MET A 76 13.17 -2.34 -8.78
CA MET A 76 13.70 -3.65 -8.38
C MET A 76 12.83 -4.77 -8.91
N ASP A 77 13.47 -5.82 -9.43
CA ASP A 77 12.87 -7.12 -9.71
C ASP A 77 12.91 -7.95 -8.41
N ILE A 78 11.84 -7.87 -7.61
CA ILE A 78 11.78 -8.51 -6.30
C ILE A 78 11.50 -10.01 -6.45
N ASN A 79 10.69 -10.42 -7.43
CA ASN A 79 10.43 -11.82 -7.78
C ASN A 79 11.06 -12.16 -9.13
N PRO A 80 12.33 -12.61 -9.16
CA PRO A 80 13.13 -12.60 -10.37
C PRO A 80 12.49 -13.29 -11.58
N GLY A 81 12.61 -12.63 -12.74
CA GLY A 81 12.11 -13.14 -14.01
C GLY A 81 10.62 -12.85 -14.22
N SER A 82 9.93 -13.61 -15.06
CA SER A 82 8.56 -13.26 -15.49
C SER A 82 7.46 -13.47 -14.44
N LYS A 83 7.83 -13.76 -13.19
CA LYS A 83 6.91 -13.86 -12.06
C LYS A 83 6.55 -12.46 -11.57
N SER A 84 5.75 -12.34 -10.52
CA SER A 84 5.30 -11.04 -10.02
C SER A 84 5.46 -10.99 -8.52
N ALA A 85 6.00 -9.89 -8.02
CA ALA A 85 6.14 -9.65 -6.60
C ALA A 85 4.83 -9.18 -5.93
N ASP A 86 3.81 -8.84 -6.72
CA ASP A 86 2.49 -8.37 -6.24
C ASP A 86 2.61 -7.20 -5.25
N VAL A 87 3.54 -6.28 -5.52
CA VAL A 87 3.87 -5.16 -4.62
C VAL A 87 2.61 -4.36 -4.25
N ASP A 88 2.41 -4.10 -2.96
CA ASP A 88 1.29 -3.30 -2.45
C ASP A 88 1.62 -2.65 -1.11
N PHE A 89 0.64 -1.98 -0.50
CA PHE A 89 0.66 -1.49 0.88
C PHE A 89 1.88 -0.63 1.17
N MET A 90 2.02 0.48 0.43
CA MET A 90 3.15 1.39 0.59
C MET A 90 2.94 2.40 1.72
N PHE A 91 3.89 2.45 2.66
CA PHE A 91 3.88 3.37 3.80
C PHE A 91 5.23 4.02 3.99
N ILE A 92 5.25 5.30 4.37
CA ILE A 92 6.47 5.99 4.77
C ILE A 92 6.48 6.13 6.29
N ILE A 93 7.50 5.57 6.94
CA ILE A 93 7.78 5.75 8.37
C ILE A 93 9.28 5.96 8.58
N LYS A 94 9.65 6.92 9.44
CA LYS A 94 11.05 7.25 9.78
C LYS A 94 11.99 7.31 8.55
N ASP A 95 11.56 8.01 7.51
CA ASP A 95 12.32 8.19 6.27
C ASP A 95 12.71 6.89 5.56
N LYS A 96 11.87 5.85 5.70
CA LYS A 96 11.91 4.62 4.90
C LYS A 96 10.58 4.41 4.21
N LEU A 97 10.63 3.86 3.01
CA LEU A 97 9.46 3.31 2.34
C LEU A 97 9.34 1.83 2.69
N LEU A 98 8.23 1.46 3.32
CA LEU A 98 7.83 0.08 3.57
C LEU A 98 6.77 -0.32 2.55
N PHE A 99 6.81 -1.57 2.11
CA PHE A 99 5.84 -2.13 1.16
C PHE A 99 5.73 -3.64 1.34
N ALA A 100 4.61 -4.22 0.95
CA ALA A 100 4.43 -5.67 0.95
C ALA A 100 4.80 -6.25 -0.42
N ALA A 101 5.53 -7.36 -0.45
CA ALA A 101 5.95 -8.03 -1.68
C ALA A 101 6.27 -9.52 -1.46
N ASP A 102 6.24 -10.31 -2.54
CA ASP A 102 6.56 -11.74 -2.58
C ASP A 102 7.78 -11.99 -3.47
N ASP A 103 8.91 -12.41 -2.91
CA ASP A 103 10.13 -12.72 -3.67
C ASP A 103 10.16 -14.15 -4.24
N GLY A 104 9.07 -14.91 -4.07
CA GLY A 104 8.98 -16.30 -4.45
C GLY A 104 9.69 -17.27 -3.50
N VAL A 105 10.26 -16.78 -2.39
CA VAL A 105 10.98 -17.57 -1.37
C VAL A 105 10.29 -17.46 -0.02
N HIS A 106 9.97 -16.24 0.43
CA HIS A 106 9.42 -15.92 1.74
C HIS A 106 7.90 -15.70 1.72
N GLY A 107 7.26 -15.80 0.54
CA GLY A 107 5.86 -15.43 0.39
C GLY A 107 5.64 -13.92 0.54
N TYR A 108 4.38 -13.52 0.72
CA TYR A 108 3.99 -12.11 0.77
C TYR A 108 4.23 -11.48 2.15
N GLU A 109 5.31 -10.71 2.24
CA GLU A 109 5.90 -10.21 3.48
C GLU A 109 6.25 -8.71 3.41
N TRP A 110 6.68 -8.12 4.53
CA TRP A 110 7.11 -6.72 4.57
C TRP A 110 8.54 -6.54 4.08
N TRP A 111 8.73 -5.54 3.22
CA TRP A 111 10.00 -5.07 2.68
C TRP A 111 10.23 -3.60 3.07
N GLU A 112 11.50 -3.19 3.10
CA GLU A 112 11.91 -1.80 3.30
C GLU A 112 12.89 -1.34 2.23
N THR A 113 12.87 -0.04 1.93
CA THR A 113 13.90 0.64 1.14
C THR A 113 14.14 2.06 1.66
N ASP A 114 15.38 2.53 1.54
CA ASP A 114 15.73 3.93 1.70
C ASP A 114 15.61 4.73 0.39
N GLY A 115 15.17 4.09 -0.70
CA GLY A 115 15.10 4.66 -2.04
C GLY A 115 16.25 4.24 -2.95
N THR A 116 17.16 3.39 -2.46
CA THR A 116 18.23 2.74 -3.23
C THR A 116 18.02 1.24 -3.29
N THR A 117 18.34 0.62 -4.43
CA THR A 117 18.24 -0.85 -4.60
C THR A 117 19.18 -1.60 -3.67
N ALA A 118 20.36 -1.04 -3.36
CA ALA A 118 21.34 -1.62 -2.45
C ALA A 118 20.83 -1.77 -1.01
N ASN A 119 19.90 -0.91 -0.59
CA ASN A 119 19.27 -0.94 0.74
C ASN A 119 17.79 -1.35 0.68
N THR A 120 17.36 -1.98 -0.41
CA THR A 120 16.05 -2.62 -0.50
C THR A 120 16.15 -4.08 -0.06
N LYS A 121 15.36 -4.47 0.94
CA LYS A 121 15.43 -5.82 1.52
C LYS A 121 14.15 -6.20 2.25
N LEU A 122 13.98 -7.51 2.46
CA LEU A 122 13.00 -8.05 3.38
C LEU A 122 13.19 -7.42 4.76
N LEU A 123 12.14 -6.75 5.26
CA LEU A 123 12.13 -6.16 6.59
C LEU A 123 11.94 -7.26 7.63
N ILE A 124 10.96 -8.13 7.41
CA ILE A 124 10.68 -9.27 8.27
C ILE A 124 9.87 -10.32 7.53
N ASP A 125 10.20 -11.58 7.79
CA ASP A 125 9.38 -12.74 7.46
C ASP A 125 8.45 -13.03 8.66
N LEU A 126 7.17 -12.67 8.55
CA LEU A 126 6.21 -12.87 9.63
C LEU A 126 5.83 -14.35 9.77
N LEU A 127 5.90 -15.14 8.70
CA LEU A 127 5.61 -16.57 8.66
C LEU A 127 6.74 -17.34 7.95
N PRO A 128 7.75 -17.82 8.72
CA PRO A 128 8.94 -18.44 8.17
C PRO A 128 8.70 -19.43 7.02
N GLY A 129 9.39 -19.21 5.91
CA GLY A 129 9.32 -20.04 4.71
C GLY A 129 8.41 -19.43 3.65
N SER A 130 7.83 -20.24 2.76
CA SER A 130 7.06 -19.72 1.62
C SER A 130 5.61 -19.29 1.95
N ALA A 131 5.27 -19.15 3.24
CA ALA A 131 3.92 -18.83 3.67
C ALA A 131 3.75 -17.31 3.74
N SER A 132 2.59 -16.79 3.33
CA SER A 132 2.36 -15.33 3.33
C SER A 132 1.84 -14.83 4.67
N GLY A 133 2.66 -14.05 5.36
CA GLY A 133 2.34 -13.32 6.58
C GLY A 133 1.40 -12.13 6.38
N LEU A 134 1.24 -11.64 5.16
CA LEU A 134 0.28 -10.59 4.80
C LEU A 134 -0.77 -11.11 3.79
N SER A 135 -1.97 -10.53 3.82
CA SER A 135 -3.03 -10.83 2.86
C SER A 135 -2.91 -9.91 1.64
N LYS A 136 -2.68 -10.48 0.44
CA LYS A 136 -2.73 -9.74 -0.83
C LYS A 136 -4.09 -9.04 -1.00
N CYS A 137 -4.10 -7.82 -1.54
CA CYS A 137 -5.28 -6.94 -1.62
C CYS A 137 -6.48 -7.51 -2.37
N CYS A 138 -6.24 -8.42 -3.32
CA CYS A 138 -7.22 -8.93 -4.27
C CYS A 138 -7.72 -10.35 -3.96
N TYR A 139 -7.18 -11.01 -2.91
CA TYR A 139 -7.49 -12.41 -2.60
C TYR A 139 -8.14 -12.64 -1.23
N SER A 140 -8.45 -11.59 -0.45
CA SER A 140 -8.79 -11.75 0.96
C SER A 140 -10.06 -11.00 1.38
N TYR A 141 -11.05 -11.77 1.84
CA TYR A 141 -12.21 -11.29 2.63
C TYR A 141 -11.84 -10.82 4.04
N SER A 142 -10.54 -10.73 4.35
CA SER A 142 -10.06 -10.21 5.63
C SER A 142 -10.15 -8.69 5.62
N SER A 143 -10.88 -8.10 6.57
CA SER A 143 -10.74 -6.72 7.00
C SER A 143 -9.26 -6.37 7.17
N ARG A 144 -8.74 -5.57 6.24
CA ARG A 144 -7.38 -5.03 6.25
C ARG A 144 -7.34 -3.84 7.20
N PHE A 145 -6.35 -3.83 8.06
CA PHE A 145 -6.07 -2.77 9.00
C PHE A 145 -4.61 -2.39 8.83
N PHE A 146 -4.37 -1.17 8.35
CA PHE A 146 -3.05 -0.56 8.29
C PHE A 146 -3.18 0.90 8.73
N HIS A 147 -2.48 1.29 9.79
CA HIS A 147 -2.49 2.66 10.28
C HIS A 147 -1.10 3.10 10.74
N VAL A 148 -0.64 4.22 10.17
CA VAL A 148 0.55 4.90 10.68
C VAL A 148 0.15 5.81 11.83
N PHE A 149 0.80 5.64 12.98
CA PHE A 149 0.63 6.50 14.14
C PHE A 149 1.98 6.70 14.84
N LYS A 150 2.38 7.96 15.05
CA LYS A 150 3.66 8.33 15.69
C LYS A 150 4.88 7.60 15.09
N ASN A 151 4.95 7.55 13.76
CA ASN A 151 6.02 6.88 12.99
C ASN A 151 6.15 5.37 13.25
N GLU A 152 5.09 4.73 13.71
CA GLU A 152 4.95 3.28 13.73
C GLU A 152 3.79 2.88 12.81
N LEU A 153 3.94 1.78 12.08
CA LEU A 153 2.87 1.17 11.30
C LEU A 153 2.22 0.07 12.15
N TYR A 154 0.92 0.20 12.37
CA TYR A 154 0.09 -0.82 13.01
C TYR A 154 -0.66 -1.58 11.93
N PHE A 155 -0.62 -2.91 11.98
CA PHE A 155 -1.23 -3.72 10.93
C PHE A 155 -1.73 -5.07 11.42
N ASN A 156 -2.60 -5.71 10.64
CA ASN A 156 -2.96 -7.10 10.84
C ASN A 156 -2.22 -8.02 9.85
N GLY A 157 -1.63 -9.10 10.37
CA GLY A 157 -1.03 -10.17 9.60
C GLY A 157 -1.87 -11.45 9.65
N ASN A 158 -1.52 -12.38 8.77
CA ASN A 158 -2.13 -13.69 8.66
C ASN A 158 -1.61 -14.64 9.75
N VAL A 159 -2.40 -15.66 10.05
CA VAL A 159 -2.01 -16.79 10.88
C VAL A 159 -2.42 -18.07 10.16
N PRO A 160 -1.56 -19.11 10.14
CA PRO A 160 -2.02 -20.45 9.80
C PRO A 160 -3.18 -20.85 10.73
N ASN A 161 -4.24 -21.44 10.19
CA ASN A 161 -5.42 -21.90 10.94
C ASN A 161 -6.37 -20.80 11.46
N ASN A 162 -6.62 -19.76 10.66
CA ASN A 162 -7.76 -18.82 10.82
C ASN A 162 -7.66 -17.83 11.99
N GLY A 163 -6.47 -17.53 12.49
CA GLY A 163 -6.28 -16.40 13.41
C GLY A 163 -6.03 -15.07 12.68
N ILE A 164 -6.22 -13.95 13.38
CA ILE A 164 -5.61 -12.65 13.01
C ILE A 164 -4.53 -12.35 14.03
N ARG A 165 -3.35 -11.93 13.60
CA ARG A 165 -2.34 -11.32 14.47
C ARG A 165 -2.31 -9.82 14.23
N PHE A 166 -2.29 -9.05 15.31
CA PHE A 166 -2.06 -7.62 15.26
C PHE A 166 -0.61 -7.34 15.58
N TYR A 167 0.00 -6.48 14.79
CA TYR A 167 1.40 -6.10 14.91
C TYR A 167 1.54 -4.60 14.96
N LYS A 168 2.71 -4.17 15.44
CA LYS A 168 3.27 -2.88 15.06
C LYS A 168 4.68 -3.07 14.54
N THR A 169 5.13 -2.16 13.70
CA THR A 169 6.53 -2.02 13.30
C THR A 169 6.96 -0.57 13.36
N ASP A 170 8.20 -0.35 13.76
CA ASP A 170 8.84 0.96 13.77
C ASP A 170 9.77 1.18 12.57
N GLY A 171 9.69 0.29 11.57
CA GLY A 171 10.56 0.26 10.38
C GLY A 171 11.85 -0.54 10.61
N THR A 172 11.88 -1.42 11.61
CA THR A 172 12.98 -2.36 11.85
C THR A 172 12.45 -3.75 12.17
N ALA A 173 13.21 -4.80 11.85
CA ALA A 173 12.86 -6.17 12.23
C ALA A 173 12.66 -6.30 13.75
N ALA A 174 13.57 -5.74 14.54
CA ALA A 174 13.53 -5.81 16.01
C ALA A 174 12.33 -5.03 16.61
N GLY A 175 11.94 -3.91 16.00
CA GLY A 175 10.76 -3.16 16.41
C GLY A 175 9.45 -3.66 15.80
N THR A 176 9.50 -4.73 14.99
CA THR A 176 8.31 -5.41 14.52
C THR A 176 7.85 -6.44 15.55
N VAL A 177 6.76 -6.13 16.24
CA VAL A 177 6.28 -6.91 17.38
C VAL A 177 4.80 -7.22 17.26
N GLN A 178 4.43 -8.46 17.57
CA GLN A 178 3.03 -8.87 17.71
C GLN A 178 2.46 -8.24 18.99
N LEU A 179 1.35 -7.52 18.85
CA LEU A 179 0.62 -6.90 19.94
C LEU A 179 -0.44 -7.84 20.53
N ALA A 180 -1.12 -8.59 19.68
CA ALA A 180 -2.20 -9.49 20.07
C ALA A 180 -2.48 -10.53 18.98
N GLN A 181 -3.21 -11.58 19.35
CA GLN A 181 -3.77 -12.55 18.41
C GLN A 181 -5.22 -12.84 18.76
N LEU A 182 -6.08 -12.86 17.75
CA LEU A 182 -7.44 -13.37 17.86
C LEU A 182 -7.49 -14.73 17.15
N ASN A 183 -7.93 -15.76 17.87
CA ASN A 183 -8.12 -17.10 17.31
C ASN A 183 -9.56 -17.25 16.82
N HIS A 184 -9.79 -17.56 15.55
CA HIS A 184 -11.11 -17.93 15.07
C HIS A 184 -11.24 -19.46 14.99
N PRO A 185 -12.22 -20.08 15.65
CA PRO A 185 -12.54 -21.48 15.41
C PRO A 185 -13.27 -21.58 14.06
N GLN A 186 -12.59 -22.08 13.03
CA GLN A 186 -13.13 -22.46 11.70
C GLN A 186 -13.47 -21.29 10.74
N ARG A 187 -12.94 -21.31 9.51
CA ARG A 187 -13.59 -20.68 8.36
C ARG A 187 -14.51 -21.73 7.73
N SER A 188 -15.82 -21.50 7.71
CA SER A 188 -16.56 -21.80 6.48
C SER A 188 -16.19 -20.74 5.44
N ALA A 189 -16.35 -21.04 4.16
CA ALA A 189 -15.76 -20.32 3.01
C ALA A 189 -16.20 -18.86 2.78
N GLU A 190 -16.73 -18.18 3.79
CA GLU A 190 -17.21 -16.81 3.74
C GLU A 190 -16.57 -16.06 4.91
N GLY A 191 -15.89 -14.94 4.65
CA GLY A 191 -15.54 -13.84 5.58
C GLY A 191 -15.22 -14.09 7.07
N PHE A 192 -15.17 -12.99 7.83
CA PHE A 192 -15.18 -13.01 9.29
C PHE A 192 -16.60 -13.35 9.78
N TRP A 193 -17.02 -14.61 9.65
CA TRP A 193 -18.29 -15.07 10.21
C TRP A 193 -18.05 -16.08 11.33
N SER A 194 -18.01 -15.60 12.57
CA SER A 194 -18.66 -16.36 13.64
C SER A 194 -20.04 -15.77 13.79
N GLY A 195 -21.07 -16.63 13.81
CA GLY A 195 -22.47 -16.24 13.88
C GLY A 195 -22.74 -14.98 14.71
N LYS A 196 -23.35 -14.01 14.04
CA LYS A 196 -24.01 -12.78 14.51
C LYS A 196 -23.22 -11.50 14.77
N GLU A 197 -21.89 -11.47 14.80
CA GLU A 197 -21.20 -10.22 15.16
C GLU A 197 -19.97 -9.98 14.27
N ILE A 198 -20.07 -9.04 13.32
CA ILE A 198 -18.95 -8.61 12.48
C ILE A 198 -18.16 -7.57 13.28
N TYR A 199 -16.88 -7.76 13.55
CA TYR A 199 -16.08 -6.73 14.20
C TYR A 199 -15.11 -6.09 13.21
N THR A 200 -15.16 -4.76 13.09
CA THR A 200 -14.11 -3.99 12.41
C THR A 200 -13.19 -3.38 13.45
N LEU A 201 -11.88 -3.52 13.26
CA LEU A 201 -10.91 -2.77 14.06
C LEU A 201 -11.02 -1.30 13.68
N LYS A 202 -11.46 -0.47 14.62
CA LYS A 202 -11.70 0.95 14.35
C LYS A 202 -10.49 1.83 14.65
N PHE A 203 -9.79 1.56 15.76
CA PHE A 203 -8.54 2.22 16.11
C PHE A 203 -7.85 1.53 17.30
N ILE A 204 -6.58 1.84 17.46
CA ILE A 204 -5.75 1.44 18.60
C ILE A 204 -5.44 2.72 19.39
N GLN A 205 -5.79 2.74 20.68
CA GLN A 205 -5.48 3.86 21.56
C GLN A 205 -4.76 3.40 22.83
N LYS A 206 -3.98 4.28 23.46
CA LYS A 206 -3.32 3.98 24.75
C LYS A 206 -4.19 4.50 25.90
N VAL A 207 -4.85 3.60 26.63
CA VAL A 207 -5.65 3.94 27.82
C VAL A 207 -4.89 3.48 29.06
N SER A 208 -4.58 4.43 29.96
CA SER A 208 -3.87 4.15 31.23
C SER A 208 -2.58 3.33 31.07
N GLY A 209 -1.80 3.64 30.02
CA GLY A 209 -0.53 2.96 29.76
C GLY A 209 -0.65 1.67 28.93
N LYS A 210 -1.86 1.13 28.73
CA LYS A 210 -2.11 -0.11 27.96
C LYS A 210 -2.63 0.21 26.55
N LEU A 211 -2.19 -0.58 25.57
CA LEU A 211 -2.78 -0.57 24.23
C LEU A 211 -4.19 -1.17 24.31
N THR A 212 -5.18 -0.39 23.94
CA THR A 212 -6.59 -0.78 23.87
C THR A 212 -6.98 -0.82 22.40
N VAL A 213 -7.34 -2.01 21.95
CA VAL A 213 -7.88 -2.29 20.62
C VAL A 213 -9.39 -2.10 20.71
N LEU A 214 -9.94 -1.11 20.01
CA LEU A 214 -11.39 -0.92 19.96
C LEU A 214 -11.94 -1.54 18.69
N LEU A 215 -12.69 -2.62 18.90
CA LEU A 215 -13.45 -3.31 17.87
C LEU A 215 -14.85 -2.69 17.83
N GLN A 216 -15.31 -2.30 16.65
CA GLN A 216 -16.71 -1.92 16.44
C GLN A 216 -17.45 -3.11 15.83
N GLU A 217 -18.50 -3.54 16.50
CA GLU A 217 -19.52 -4.44 15.96
C GLU A 217 -20.25 -3.76 14.78
N GLN A 218 -20.33 -4.42 13.63
CA GLN A 218 -21.12 -4.04 12.48
C GLN A 218 -22.43 -4.82 12.55
N PHE A 219 -23.54 -4.09 12.56
CA PHE A 219 -24.90 -4.63 12.46
C PHE A 219 -25.30 -4.80 10.99
#